data_AF-A0A433ML68-F1
#
_entry.id   AF-A0A433ML68-F1
#
_cell.length_a   1.000
_cell.length_b   1.000
_cell.length_c   1.000
_cell.angle_alpha   90.00
_cell.angle_beta   90.00
_cell.angle_gamma   90.00
#
_symmetry.space_group_name_H-M   'P 1'
#
loop_
_entity.id
_entity.type
_entity.pdbx_description
1 polymer ?
#
loop_
_entity_poly.entity_id
_entity_poly.type
_entity_poly.pdbx_seq_one_letter_code
_entity_poly.pdbx_strand_id
1 'polypeptide(L)'
;MTDSASNSQWLDDLHTPCDPEIFRRALDVWQAGGQFKLRKSKPKQKGLYLADIPVNRSAMATIGFLKARGVENTQAYLWRTMHFGQLLEHLQPNGRLAKYVKPGSDKDSMMVSEALLDAVAIAPVKLPNDPAAEACVFDIEEIARIAEEIWRADSGGDDEDGR
;
A
#
# COMPACT_ATOMS: atom_id res chain seq x y z
N MET A 1 -25.83 7.73 30.13
CA MET A 1 -25.20 8.49 29.04
C MET A 1 -23.93 7.74 28.70
N THR A 2 -23.99 6.89 27.68
CA THR A 2 -22.83 6.12 27.20
C THR A 2 -21.97 7.06 26.39
N ASP A 3 -20.74 7.29 26.86
CA ASP A 3 -19.71 8.02 26.11
C ASP A 3 -19.58 7.40 24.73
N SER A 4 -19.93 8.20 23.71
CA SER A 4 -19.60 7.95 22.33
C SER A 4 -18.09 7.79 22.26
N ALA A 5 -17.61 6.56 22.05
CA ALA A 5 -16.21 6.29 21.75
C ALA A 5 -15.83 7.15 20.54
N SER A 6 -15.11 8.24 20.78
CA SER A 6 -14.49 9.02 19.73
C SER A 6 -13.60 8.05 18.97
N ASN A 7 -13.95 7.71 17.73
CA ASN A 7 -12.99 7.09 16.85
C ASN A 7 -11.74 7.98 16.85
N SER A 8 -10.58 7.32 16.95
CA SER A 8 -9.31 8.05 16.88
C SER A 8 -9.25 8.72 15.50
N GLN A 9 -9.02 10.03 15.43
CA GLN A 9 -8.78 10.73 14.17
C GLN A 9 -7.74 10.00 13.30
N TRP A 10 -6.77 9.36 13.96
CA TRP A 10 -5.77 8.53 13.30
C TRP A 10 -6.37 7.35 12.52
N LEU A 11 -7.40 6.67 13.06
CA LEU A 11 -8.13 5.60 12.38
C LEU A 11 -9.04 6.16 11.29
N ASP A 12 -9.71 7.27 11.56
CA ASP A 12 -10.58 7.92 10.57
C ASP A 12 -9.78 8.34 9.32
N ASP A 13 -8.56 8.81 9.52
CA ASP A 13 -7.67 9.19 8.44
C ASP A 13 -7.21 7.99 7.58
N LEU A 14 -7.16 6.75 8.11
CA LEU A 14 -6.78 5.58 7.31
C LEU A 14 -7.71 5.36 6.10
N HIS A 15 -8.97 5.78 6.22
CA HIS A 15 -9.99 5.65 5.17
C HIS A 15 -9.79 6.59 4.00
N THR A 16 -9.01 7.66 4.18
CA THR A 16 -8.85 8.67 3.14
C THR A 16 -8.18 8.02 1.92
N PRO A 17 -8.74 8.20 0.72
CA PRO A 17 -8.08 7.83 -0.52
C PRO A 17 -6.70 8.50 -0.63
N CYS A 18 -5.71 7.74 -1.06
CA CYS A 18 -4.42 8.28 -1.41
C CYS A 18 -4.44 8.83 -2.84
N ASP A 19 -3.60 9.82 -3.12
CA ASP A 19 -3.23 10.18 -4.49
C ASP A 19 -2.46 9.00 -5.12
N PRO A 20 -2.91 8.45 -6.26
CA PRO A 20 -2.29 7.27 -6.88
C PRO A 20 -0.83 7.49 -7.29
N GLU A 21 -0.50 8.67 -7.83
CA GLU A 21 0.85 8.96 -8.27
C GLU A 21 1.81 9.03 -7.08
N ILE A 22 1.42 9.75 -6.03
CA ILE A 22 2.19 9.84 -4.79
C ILE A 22 2.31 8.45 -4.15
N PHE A 23 1.25 7.63 -4.17
CA PHE A 23 1.26 6.29 -3.59
C PHE A 23 2.23 5.34 -4.29
N ARG A 24 2.25 5.32 -5.63
CA ARG A 24 3.22 4.52 -6.39
C ARG A 24 4.67 4.90 -6.05
N ARG A 25 4.95 6.21 -5.97
CA ARG A 25 6.27 6.70 -5.55
C ARG A 25 6.58 6.36 -4.09
N ALA A 26 5.57 6.33 -3.21
CA ALA A 26 5.74 5.91 -1.84
C ALA A 26 6.12 4.41 -1.74
N LEU A 27 5.57 3.54 -2.62
CA LEU A 27 5.99 2.14 -2.72
C LEU A 27 7.44 1.99 -3.16
N ASP A 28 7.90 2.77 -4.16
CA ASP A 28 9.31 2.79 -4.58
C ASP A 28 10.23 3.15 -3.40
N VAL A 29 9.88 4.18 -2.65
CA VAL A 29 10.64 4.64 -1.47
C VAL A 29 10.59 3.61 -0.34
N TRP A 30 9.44 2.97 -0.11
CA TRP A 30 9.28 1.92 0.88
C TRP A 30 10.20 0.74 0.58
N GLN A 31 10.22 0.28 -0.68
CA GLN A 31 11.09 -0.81 -1.12
C GLN A 31 12.58 -0.43 -0.97
N ALA A 32 12.98 0.75 -1.44
CA ALA A 32 14.36 1.23 -1.32
C ALA A 32 14.82 1.41 0.13
N GLY A 33 13.95 1.94 1.00
CA GLY A 33 14.25 2.19 2.41
C GLY A 33 14.57 0.92 3.21
N GLY A 34 13.92 -0.20 2.88
CA GLY A 34 14.19 -1.48 3.52
C GLY A 34 15.60 -2.02 3.24
N GLN A 35 16.12 -1.72 2.04
CA GLN A 35 17.44 -2.16 1.57
C GLN A 35 18.60 -1.36 2.15
N PHE A 36 18.38 -0.11 2.54
CA PHE A 36 19.46 0.76 3.01
C PHE A 36 19.86 0.44 4.45
N LYS A 37 21.08 -0.05 4.67
CA LYS A 37 21.61 -0.24 6.03
C LYS A 37 22.08 1.10 6.59
N LEU A 38 21.39 1.60 7.62
CA LEU A 38 21.74 2.86 8.29
C LEU A 38 23.05 2.80 9.09
N ARG A 39 23.54 1.59 9.43
CA ARG A 39 24.80 1.40 10.14
C ARG A 39 25.72 0.43 9.38
N LYS A 40 26.99 0.81 9.24
CA LYS A 40 28.04 -0.05 8.67
C LYS A 40 28.53 -1.11 9.67
N SER A 41 28.43 -0.83 10.97
CA SER A 41 28.93 -1.71 12.04
C SER A 41 27.82 -2.04 13.05
N LYS A 42 27.88 -3.26 13.60
CA LYS A 42 26.96 -3.69 14.67
C LYS A 42 27.04 -2.75 15.89
N PRO A 43 25.92 -2.48 16.58
CA PRO A 43 25.93 -1.68 17.80
C PRO A 43 26.88 -2.27 18.86
N LYS A 44 27.64 -1.41 19.53
CA LYS A 44 28.61 -1.83 20.57
C LYS A 44 27.95 -2.09 21.94
N GLN A 45 26.72 -1.64 22.12
CA GLN A 45 25.95 -1.81 23.36
C GLN A 45 24.74 -2.71 23.10
N LYS A 46 24.24 -3.35 24.15
CA LYS A 46 22.96 -4.07 24.09
C LYS A 46 21.82 -3.05 24.14
N GLY A 47 20.84 -3.15 23.25
CA GLY A 47 19.70 -2.26 23.19
C GLY A 47 18.79 -2.51 21.99
N LEU A 48 17.64 -1.83 21.96
CA LEU A 48 16.74 -1.81 20.80
C LEU A 48 17.21 -0.74 19.82
N TYR A 49 17.57 -1.14 18.60
CA TYR A 49 18.01 -0.23 17.55
C TYR A 49 16.99 -0.22 16.43
N LEU A 50 16.05 0.73 16.49
CA LEU A 50 14.94 0.84 15.52
C LEU A 50 15.42 0.94 14.07
N ALA A 51 16.59 1.55 13.86
CA ALA A 51 17.26 1.66 12.57
C ALA A 51 17.69 0.31 11.95
N ASP A 52 17.79 -0.75 12.75
CA ASP A 52 18.23 -2.07 12.26
C ASP A 52 17.06 -2.94 11.75
N ILE A 53 15.81 -2.54 12.00
CA ILE A 53 14.61 -3.24 11.52
C ILE A 53 14.22 -2.74 10.11
N PRO A 54 14.20 -3.59 9.06
CA PRO A 54 13.90 -3.17 7.70
C PRO A 54 12.59 -2.39 7.55
N VAL A 55 11.51 -2.89 8.15
CA VAL A 55 10.19 -2.24 8.11
C VAL A 55 10.24 -0.83 8.69
N ASN A 56 10.95 -0.62 9.80
CA ASN A 56 11.07 0.71 10.39
C ASN A 56 11.84 1.68 9.47
N ARG A 57 12.85 1.20 8.75
CA ARG A 57 13.58 2.02 7.78
C ARG A 57 12.70 2.41 6.60
N SER A 58 11.96 1.45 6.04
CA SER A 58 10.97 1.70 4.99
C SER A 58 9.95 2.75 5.44
N ALA A 59 9.41 2.60 6.65
CA ALA A 59 8.44 3.55 7.20
C ALA A 59 9.03 4.96 7.37
N MET A 60 10.24 5.09 7.95
CA MET A 60 10.90 6.39 8.12
C MET A 60 11.20 7.08 6.78
N ALA A 61 11.72 6.33 5.79
CA ALA A 61 11.99 6.86 4.46
C ALA A 61 10.70 7.36 3.78
N THR A 62 9.64 6.56 3.88
CA THR A 62 8.34 6.88 3.28
C THR A 62 7.70 8.09 3.96
N ILE A 63 7.72 8.18 5.30
CA ILE A 63 7.26 9.37 6.03
C ILE A 63 8.01 10.62 5.58
N GLY A 64 9.35 10.55 5.46
CA GLY A 64 10.16 11.67 4.99
C GLY A 64 9.77 12.12 3.59
N PHE A 65 9.57 11.17 2.67
CA PHE A 65 9.12 11.41 1.31
C PHE A 65 7.75 12.09 1.24
N LEU A 66 6.78 11.60 2.02
CA LEU A 66 5.40 12.11 2.04
C LEU A 66 5.34 13.53 2.62
N LYS A 67 6.01 13.76 3.75
CA LYS A 67 6.08 15.09 4.37
C LYS A 67 6.74 16.14 3.47
N ALA A 68 7.79 15.76 2.74
CA ALA A 68 8.43 16.65 1.78
C ALA A 68 7.51 17.07 0.61
N ARG A 69 6.40 16.35 0.38
CA ARG A 69 5.37 16.64 -0.62
C ARG A 69 4.13 17.30 -0.05
N GLY A 70 4.14 17.65 1.25
CA GLY A 70 2.98 18.27 1.90
C GLY A 70 1.80 17.33 2.12
N VAL A 71 2.02 16.00 2.09
CA VAL A 71 0.96 15.04 2.41
C VAL A 71 0.64 15.13 3.90
N GLU A 72 -0.56 15.57 4.23
CA GLU A 72 -1.02 15.69 5.62
C GLU A 72 -1.40 14.32 6.20
N ASN A 73 -2.07 13.49 5.41
CA ASN A 73 -2.51 12.15 5.81
C ASN A 73 -1.48 11.08 5.42
N THR A 74 -0.35 11.05 6.12
CA THR A 74 0.71 10.07 5.84
C THR A 74 0.33 8.64 6.24
N GLN A 75 -0.60 8.48 7.18
CA GLN A 75 -1.05 7.22 7.77
C GLN A 75 -1.79 6.36 6.76
N ALA A 76 -2.65 6.94 5.92
CA ALA A 76 -3.33 6.23 4.84
C ALA A 76 -2.34 5.57 3.86
N TYR A 77 -1.24 6.26 3.53
CA TYR A 77 -0.19 5.75 2.65
C TYR A 77 0.61 4.65 3.34
N LEU A 78 1.09 4.91 4.56
CA LEU A 78 1.90 3.96 5.31
C LEU A 78 1.18 2.64 5.55
N TRP A 79 -0.08 2.72 5.97
CA TRP A 79 -0.90 1.53 6.19
C TRP A 79 -0.99 0.70 4.91
N ARG A 80 -1.34 1.32 3.77
CA ARG A 80 -1.42 0.63 2.48
C ARG A 80 -0.08 0.01 2.06
N THR A 81 1.04 0.72 2.24
CA THR A 81 2.37 0.16 1.91
C THR A 81 2.76 -1.02 2.81
N MET A 82 2.44 -0.95 4.10
CA MET A 82 2.76 -2.01 5.06
C MET A 82 1.91 -3.26 4.86
N HIS A 83 0.63 -3.06 4.56
CA HIS A 83 -0.36 -4.13 4.42
C HIS A 83 -0.51 -4.61 2.99
N PHE A 84 0.23 -4.06 2.01
CA PHE A 84 0.18 -4.48 0.61
C PHE A 84 0.38 -6.00 0.43
N GLY A 85 1.16 -6.62 1.32
CA GLY A 85 1.35 -8.07 1.37
C GLY A 85 0.06 -8.88 1.59
N GLN A 86 -0.99 -8.32 2.18
CA GLN A 86 -2.30 -8.97 2.33
C GLN A 86 -2.94 -9.29 0.97
N LEU A 87 -2.60 -8.53 -0.07
CA LEU A 87 -3.13 -8.77 -1.41
C LEU A 87 -2.59 -10.07 -2.01
N LEU A 88 -1.43 -10.56 -1.57
CA LEU A 88 -0.72 -11.70 -2.16
C LEU A 88 -1.58 -12.96 -2.25
N GLU A 89 -2.45 -13.20 -1.27
CA GLU A 89 -3.38 -14.34 -1.26
C GLU A 89 -4.39 -14.28 -2.42
N HIS A 90 -4.71 -13.06 -2.87
CA HIS A 90 -5.62 -12.81 -3.99
C HIS A 90 -4.88 -12.64 -5.34
N LEU A 91 -3.54 -12.61 -5.33
CA LEU A 91 -2.67 -12.61 -6.52
C LEU A 91 -2.30 -14.03 -6.98
N GLN A 92 -2.58 -15.07 -6.19
CA GLN A 92 -2.30 -16.46 -6.56
C GLN A 92 -3.03 -16.89 -7.84
N PRO A 93 -2.61 -17.97 -8.53
CA PRO A 93 -3.33 -18.49 -9.70
C PRO A 93 -4.83 -18.70 -9.40
N ASN A 94 -5.70 -18.12 -10.24
CA ASN A 94 -7.17 -18.06 -10.07
C ASN A 94 -7.68 -17.09 -8.98
N GLY A 95 -6.80 -16.34 -8.33
CA GLY A 95 -7.18 -15.25 -7.44
C GLY A 95 -7.83 -14.10 -8.19
N ARG A 96 -8.70 -13.34 -7.51
CA ARG A 96 -9.46 -12.23 -8.11
C ARG A 96 -8.60 -11.14 -8.72
N LEU A 97 -7.39 -10.98 -8.20
CA LEU A 97 -6.43 -9.96 -8.63
C LEU A 97 -5.32 -10.54 -9.52
N ALA A 98 -5.33 -11.85 -9.79
CA ALA A 98 -4.25 -12.54 -10.49
C ALA A 98 -3.95 -11.96 -11.88
N LYS A 99 -4.97 -11.49 -12.60
CA LYS A 99 -4.81 -10.90 -13.95
C LYS A 99 -4.00 -9.60 -13.95
N TYR A 100 -3.89 -8.93 -12.81
CA TYR A 100 -3.16 -7.67 -12.64
C TYR A 100 -1.69 -7.89 -12.25
N VAL A 101 -1.25 -9.14 -12.19
CA VAL A 101 0.10 -9.51 -11.77
C VAL A 101 0.69 -10.45 -12.80
N LYS A 102 1.93 -10.18 -13.21
CA LYS A 102 2.70 -11.09 -14.08
C LYS A 102 4.10 -11.32 -13.52
N PRO A 103 4.79 -12.39 -13.94
CA PRO A 103 6.20 -12.57 -13.59
C PRO A 103 7.01 -11.32 -13.96
N GLY A 104 7.90 -10.90 -13.06
CA GLY A 104 8.83 -9.81 -13.32
C GLY A 104 10.05 -10.29 -14.12
N SER A 105 11.02 -9.38 -14.32
CA SER A 105 12.25 -9.67 -15.07
C SER A 105 13.23 -10.58 -14.31
N ASP A 106 13.16 -10.56 -12.98
CA ASP A 106 14.05 -11.34 -12.12
C ASP A 106 13.38 -12.62 -11.63
N LYS A 107 14.20 -13.63 -11.33
CA LYS A 107 13.73 -14.87 -10.72
C LYS A 107 13.02 -14.56 -9.40
N ASP A 108 11.82 -15.12 -9.23
CA ASP A 108 10.94 -14.93 -8.07
C ASP A 108 10.41 -13.49 -7.87
N SER A 109 10.50 -12.64 -8.90
CA SER A 109 9.88 -11.30 -8.89
C SER A 109 8.49 -11.32 -9.54
N MET A 110 7.61 -10.44 -9.05
CA MET A 110 6.29 -10.20 -9.62
C MET A 110 6.18 -8.72 -10.00
N MET A 111 5.59 -8.45 -11.15
CA MET A 111 5.22 -7.11 -11.56
C MET A 111 3.72 -6.93 -11.42
N VAL A 112 3.35 -5.89 -10.67
CA VAL A 112 1.96 -5.50 -10.42
C VAL A 112 1.58 -4.39 -11.39
N SER A 113 0.41 -4.49 -12.01
CA SER A 113 -0.09 -3.45 -12.92
C SER A 113 -0.35 -2.12 -12.21
N GLU A 114 -0.18 -1.01 -12.92
CA GLU A 114 -0.51 0.32 -12.41
C GLU A 114 -1.98 0.45 -12.01
N ALA A 115 -2.91 -0.12 -12.79
CA ALA A 115 -4.33 -0.12 -12.45
C ALA A 115 -4.63 -0.73 -11.06
N LEU A 116 -3.92 -1.80 -10.68
CA LEU A 116 -4.07 -2.38 -9.35
C LEU A 116 -3.41 -1.52 -8.27
N LEU A 117 -2.25 -0.91 -8.54
CA LEU A 117 -1.61 0.00 -7.58
C LEU A 117 -2.49 1.23 -7.31
N ASP A 118 -3.13 1.76 -8.35
CA ASP A 118 -4.02 2.91 -8.26
C ASP A 118 -5.31 2.55 -7.55
N ALA A 119 -5.89 1.39 -7.84
CA ALA A 119 -7.05 0.88 -7.12
C ALA A 119 -6.78 0.73 -5.62
N VAL A 120 -5.61 0.21 -5.24
CA VAL A 120 -5.20 0.10 -3.84
C VAL A 120 -5.05 1.48 -3.18
N ALA A 121 -4.55 2.47 -3.92
CA ALA A 121 -4.41 3.83 -3.42
C ALA A 121 -5.76 4.44 -3.03
N ILE A 122 -6.79 4.25 -3.86
CA ILE A 122 -8.07 4.95 -3.72
C ILE A 122 -9.15 4.13 -3.01
N ALA A 123 -9.04 2.80 -3.00
CA ALA A 123 -10.05 1.95 -2.39
C ALA A 123 -10.17 2.24 -0.88
N PRO A 124 -11.39 2.23 -0.33
CA PRO A 124 -11.62 2.41 1.09
C PRO A 124 -11.00 1.24 1.87
N VAL A 125 -10.40 1.57 3.02
CA VAL A 125 -9.99 0.55 4.00
C VAL A 125 -11.23 0.15 4.82
N LYS A 126 -11.43 -1.14 5.07
CA LYS A 126 -12.49 -1.62 5.96
C LYS A 126 -12.00 -1.63 7.40
N LEU A 127 -12.69 -0.91 8.29
CA LEU A 127 -12.53 -1.14 9.73
C LEU A 127 -13.19 -2.46 10.11
N PRO A 128 -12.64 -3.18 11.08
CA PRO A 128 -13.38 -4.24 11.71
C PRO A 128 -14.64 -3.66 12.37
N ASN A 129 -15.80 -4.21 12.02
CA ASN A 129 -17.08 -3.90 12.68
C ASN A 129 -17.16 -4.51 14.10
N ASP A 130 -16.21 -5.39 14.44
CA ASP A 130 -16.06 -6.03 15.74
C ASP A 130 -14.71 -5.64 16.34
N PRO A 131 -14.65 -5.03 17.56
CA PRO A 131 -13.39 -4.72 18.24
C PRO A 131 -12.46 -5.91 18.47
N ALA A 132 -12.98 -7.15 18.40
CA ALA A 132 -12.21 -8.38 18.51
C ALA A 132 -11.72 -8.95 17.16
N ALA A 133 -12.18 -8.41 16.02
CA ALA A 133 -11.72 -8.83 14.71
C ALA A 133 -10.35 -8.22 14.37
N GLU A 134 -9.61 -8.93 13.50
CA GLU A 134 -8.28 -8.53 13.05
C GLU A 134 -8.26 -7.09 12.52
N ALA A 135 -7.09 -6.47 12.63
CA ALA A 135 -6.79 -5.09 12.24
C ALA A 135 -7.41 -4.72 10.87
N CYS A 136 -7.58 -3.42 10.62
CA CYS A 136 -8.04 -2.87 9.33
C CYS A 136 -7.60 -3.73 8.13
N VAL A 137 -8.51 -3.98 7.18
CA VAL A 137 -8.24 -4.85 6.02
C VAL A 137 -8.60 -4.16 4.71
N PHE A 138 -7.96 -4.61 3.64
CA PHE A 138 -8.33 -4.20 2.28
C PHE A 138 -9.71 -4.75 1.89
N ASP A 139 -10.51 -3.92 1.22
CA ASP A 139 -11.70 -4.38 0.52
C ASP A 139 -11.33 -4.94 -0.86
N ILE A 140 -11.08 -6.24 -0.94
CA ILE A 140 -10.61 -6.88 -2.17
C ILE A 140 -11.63 -6.81 -3.31
N GLU A 141 -12.93 -6.85 -3.01
CA GLU A 141 -13.97 -6.73 -4.05
C GLU A 141 -13.95 -5.34 -4.67
N GLU A 142 -13.86 -4.32 -3.82
CA GLU A 142 -13.85 -2.93 -4.26
C GLU A 142 -12.55 -2.59 -5.01
N ILE A 143 -11.41 -3.09 -4.53
CA ILE A 143 -10.13 -2.98 -5.26
C ILE A 143 -10.24 -3.64 -6.63
N ALA A 144 -10.82 -4.84 -6.73
CA ALA A 144 -10.96 -5.54 -7.99
C ALA A 144 -11.87 -4.78 -8.98
N ARG A 145 -12.98 -4.20 -8.47
CA ARG A 145 -13.91 -3.37 -9.25
C ARG A 145 -13.21 -2.13 -9.80
N ILE A 146 -12.55 -1.36 -8.92
CA ILE A 146 -11.83 -0.13 -9.30
C ILE A 146 -10.70 -0.44 -10.28
N ALA A 147 -9.92 -1.49 -10.03
CA ALA A 147 -8.84 -1.90 -10.92
C ALA A 147 -9.36 -2.27 -12.31
N GLU A 148 -10.55 -2.88 -12.42
CA GLU A 148 -11.15 -3.22 -13.71
C GLU A 148 -11.60 -1.97 -14.45
N GLU A 149 -12.15 -0.99 -13.75
CA GLU A 149 -12.58 0.28 -14.34
C GLU A 149 -11.39 1.06 -14.90
N ILE A 150 -10.30 1.18 -14.12
CA ILE A 150 -9.06 1.83 -14.58
C ILE A 150 -8.46 1.05 -15.76
N TRP A 151 -8.35 -0.27 -15.64
CA TRP A 151 -7.76 -1.11 -16.68
C TRP A 151 -8.53 -1.02 -18.01
N ARG A 152 -9.86 -0.95 -17.98
CA ARG A 152 -10.68 -0.77 -19.18
C ARG A 152 -10.58 0.62 -19.77
N ALA A 153 -10.48 1.66 -18.94
CA ALA A 153 -10.28 3.02 -19.41
C ALA A 153 -8.94 3.15 -20.15
N ASP A 154 -7.88 2.51 -19.63
CA ASP A 154 -6.56 2.51 -20.25
C ASP A 154 -6.49 1.63 -21.51
N SER A 155 -7.18 0.48 -21.51
CA SER A 155 -7.19 -0.45 -22.65
C SER A 155 -8.14 -0.04 -23.77
N GLY A 156 -9.18 0.76 -23.47
CA GLY A 156 -10.18 1.24 -24.42
C GLY A 156 -9.75 2.47 -25.23
N GLY A 157 -8.53 2.98 -25.00
CA GLY A 157 -7.94 4.10 -25.75
C GLY A 157 -7.24 3.71 -27.05
N ASP A 158 -7.08 2.42 -27.34
CA ASP A 158 -6.38 1.91 -28.53
C ASP A 158 -7.34 1.38 -29.63
N ASP A 159 -8.66 1.44 -29.42
CA ASP A 159 -9.69 0.91 -30.34
C ASP A 159 -10.44 1.99 -31.16
N GLU A 160 -9.86 3.18 -31.35
CA GLU A 160 -10.33 4.18 -32.32
C GLU A 160 -9.27 4.52 -33.38
N ASP A 161 -8.89 3.54 -34.21
CA ASP A 161 -8.47 3.79 -35.60
C ASP A 161 -8.39 2.45 -36.35
N GLY A 162 -9.55 1.94 -36.77
CA GLY A 162 -9.68 0.64 -37.41
C GLY A 162 -10.93 0.50 -38.27
N ARG A 163 -11.31 1.55 -39.00
CA ARG A 163 -12.23 1.46 -40.15
C ARG A 163 -11.81 2.38 -41.28
#